data_AF-A0AA41PZE7-F1
#
_entry.id   AF-A0AA41PZE7-F1
#
_cell.length_a   1.000
_cell.length_b   1.000
_cell.length_c   1.000
_cell.angle_alpha   90.00
_cell.angle_beta   90.00
_cell.angle_gamma   90.00
#
_symmetry.space_group_name_H-M   'P 1'
#
loop_
_entity.id
_entity.type
_entity.pdbx_description
1 polymer ?
#
loop_
_entity_poly.entity_id
_entity_poly.type
_entity_poly.pdbx_seq_one_letter_code
_entity_poly.pdbx_strand_id
1 'polypeptide(L)'
;MRRIWGGSGASGLGVNDVLMKDARLSVPARGLAVHLLLLPDGAQPDLVRLASRPGETAESIEGYLGELEEVGYVRRRVVRDEGGRAVEEVTVYARAGVDEDHEGVTGRLFRWPASERRAAGETGAGGGGGAAARAR
;
A
#
# COMPACT_ATOMS: atom_id res chain seq x y z
N MET A 1 -11.70 9.70 -41.02
CA MET A 1 -11.52 9.09 -39.68
C MET A 1 -10.81 10.09 -38.77
N ARG A 2 -11.53 10.69 -37.80
CA ARG A 2 -10.93 11.63 -36.83
C ARG A 2 -10.21 10.84 -35.73
N ARG A 3 -8.94 11.15 -35.50
CA ARG A 3 -8.17 10.70 -34.33
C ARG A 3 -8.84 11.27 -33.07
N ILE A 4 -9.36 10.38 -32.23
CA ILE A 4 -10.05 10.69 -30.96
C ILE A 4 -9.10 10.69 -29.75
N TRP A 5 -7.78 10.62 -29.96
CA TRP A 5 -6.80 10.78 -28.90
C TRP A 5 -5.92 11.99 -29.18
N GLY A 6 -6.05 12.98 -28.28
CA GLY A 6 -5.28 14.21 -28.28
C GLY A 6 -3.78 13.92 -28.25
N GLY A 7 -3.05 14.62 -29.11
CA GLY A 7 -1.60 14.70 -29.05
C GLY A 7 -1.17 15.42 -27.76
N SER A 8 0.09 15.15 -27.37
CA SER A 8 0.75 15.57 -26.13
C SER A 8 0.45 14.72 -24.90
N GLY A 9 1.03 13.51 -24.85
CA GLY A 9 2.01 13.09 -23.84
C GLY A 9 1.68 13.11 -22.33
N ALA A 10 0.51 13.57 -21.90
CA ALA A 10 0.06 13.51 -20.52
C ALA A 10 -1.33 12.90 -20.54
N SER A 11 -1.50 11.71 -19.94
CA SER A 11 -2.86 11.24 -19.67
C SER A 11 -3.56 12.27 -18.77
N GLY A 12 -4.89 12.31 -18.81
CA GLY A 12 -5.70 13.20 -17.97
C GLY A 12 -5.52 12.98 -16.45
N LEU A 13 -4.58 12.15 -16.03
CA LEU A 13 -4.25 11.80 -14.65
C LEU A 13 -3.03 12.57 -14.09
N GLY A 14 -2.40 13.46 -14.87
CA GLY A 14 -1.29 14.30 -14.41
C GLY A 14 -0.06 13.48 -13.99
N VAL A 15 0.59 13.85 -12.88
CA VAL A 15 1.82 13.20 -12.36
C VAL A 15 1.66 11.71 -12.05
N ASN A 16 0.43 11.21 -11.89
CA ASN A 16 0.13 9.81 -11.60
C ASN A 16 0.12 8.91 -12.85
N ASP A 17 0.27 9.47 -14.05
CA ASP A 17 0.29 8.71 -15.31
C ASP A 17 1.38 7.63 -15.32
N VAL A 18 2.55 7.97 -14.78
CA VAL A 18 3.72 7.07 -14.71
C VAL A 18 3.41 5.88 -13.80
N LEU A 19 2.90 6.14 -12.58
CA LEU A 19 2.48 5.11 -11.63
C LEU A 19 1.44 4.16 -12.23
N MET A 20 0.42 4.68 -12.92
CA MET A 20 -0.64 3.85 -13.51
C MET A 20 -0.16 2.95 -14.65
N LYS A 21 0.89 3.37 -15.35
CA LYS A 21 1.48 2.65 -16.48
C LYS A 21 2.62 1.71 -16.08
N ASP A 22 3.04 1.71 -14.83
CA ASP A 22 4.15 0.86 -14.39
C ASP A 22 3.76 -0.62 -14.43
N ALA A 23 4.33 -1.35 -15.38
CA ALA A 23 4.04 -2.76 -15.62
C ALA A 23 4.65 -3.69 -14.56
N ARG A 24 5.55 -3.18 -13.71
CA ARG A 24 6.11 -3.92 -12.57
C ARG A 24 5.11 -4.05 -11.43
N LEU A 25 4.03 -3.26 -11.44
CA LEU A 25 3.00 -3.25 -10.42
C LEU A 25 1.72 -3.98 -10.86
N SER A 26 1.17 -4.76 -9.94
CA SER A 26 -0.17 -5.32 -9.99
C SER A 26 -1.20 -4.19 -10.07
N VAL A 27 -2.37 -4.50 -10.62
CA VAL A 27 -3.47 -3.54 -10.70
C VAL A 27 -3.93 -3.08 -9.31
N PRO A 28 -4.06 -3.98 -8.30
CA PRO A 28 -4.39 -3.57 -6.93
C PRO A 28 -3.33 -2.66 -6.29
N ALA A 29 -2.04 -2.93 -6.46
CA ALA A 29 -0.97 -2.08 -5.91
C ALA A 29 -0.98 -0.67 -6.51
N ARG A 30 -1.19 -0.58 -7.81
CA ARG A 30 -1.43 0.71 -8.51
C ARG A 30 -2.61 1.45 -7.92
N GLY A 31 -3.75 0.78 -7.76
CA GLY A 31 -4.95 1.35 -7.17
C GLY A 31 -4.74 1.85 -5.74
N LEU A 32 -4.03 1.06 -4.91
CA LEU A 32 -3.68 1.44 -3.55
C LEU A 32 -2.82 2.71 -3.50
N ALA A 33 -1.77 2.80 -4.31
CA ALA A 33 -0.90 3.97 -4.36
C ALA A 33 -1.66 5.24 -4.77
N VAL A 34 -2.49 5.17 -5.82
CA VAL A 34 -3.34 6.31 -6.22
C VAL A 34 -4.33 6.68 -5.13
N HIS A 35 -4.95 5.69 -4.48
CA HIS A 35 -5.87 5.96 -3.39
C HIS A 35 -5.19 6.75 -2.27
N LEU A 36 -4.00 6.32 -1.82
CA LEU A 36 -3.23 7.00 -0.78
C LEU A 36 -2.84 8.42 -1.23
N LEU A 37 -2.36 8.60 -2.46
CA LEU A 37 -1.99 9.91 -3.00
C LEU A 37 -3.17 10.88 -3.11
N LEU A 38 -4.39 10.39 -3.25
CA LEU A 38 -5.60 11.21 -3.39
C LEU A 38 -6.36 11.49 -2.09
N LEU A 39 -5.92 10.96 -0.95
CA LEU A 39 -6.55 11.27 0.34
C LEU A 39 -6.54 12.79 0.63
N PRO A 40 -7.37 13.32 1.54
CA PRO A 40 -7.19 14.66 2.06
C PRO A 40 -6.03 14.72 3.06
N ASP A 41 -5.45 15.90 3.24
CA ASP A 41 -4.41 16.08 4.28
C ASP A 41 -4.98 15.82 5.67
N GLY A 42 -4.18 15.18 6.53
CA GLY A 42 -4.64 14.72 7.84
C GLY A 42 -5.44 13.42 7.83
N ALA A 43 -5.67 12.80 6.66
CA ALA A 43 -6.20 11.46 6.60
C ALA A 43 -5.27 10.47 7.35
N GLN A 44 -5.89 9.59 8.12
CA GLN A 44 -5.21 8.52 8.86
C GLN A 44 -5.66 7.17 8.30
N PRO A 45 -5.21 6.79 7.09
CA PRO A 45 -5.36 5.41 6.65
C PRO A 45 -4.57 4.53 7.62
N ASP A 46 -5.07 3.33 7.87
CA ASP A 46 -4.34 2.27 8.58
C ASP A 46 -4.67 0.94 7.89
N LEU A 47 -3.94 -0.12 8.27
CA LEU A 47 -4.07 -1.41 7.62
C LEU A 47 -5.50 -1.97 7.75
N VAL A 48 -6.13 -1.80 8.91
CA VAL A 48 -7.47 -2.33 9.21
C VAL A 48 -8.54 -1.64 8.35
N ARG A 49 -8.46 -0.31 8.21
CA ARG A 49 -9.36 0.51 7.38
C ARG A 49 -9.15 0.25 5.90
N LEU A 50 -7.91 0.00 5.47
CA LEU A 50 -7.64 -0.36 4.08
C LEU A 50 -8.19 -1.76 3.76
N ALA A 51 -8.06 -2.70 4.70
CA ALA A 51 -8.56 -4.07 4.61
C ALA A 51 -10.08 -4.21 4.82
N SER A 52 -10.78 -3.18 5.31
CA SER A 52 -12.24 -3.24 5.44
C SER A 52 -12.99 -3.17 4.09
N ARG A 53 -12.26 -3.09 2.98
CA ARG A 53 -12.83 -3.06 1.63
C ARG A 53 -13.20 -4.47 1.16
N PRO A 54 -14.29 -4.60 0.38
CA PRO A 54 -14.67 -5.91 -0.17
C PRO A 54 -13.52 -6.54 -0.98
N GLY A 55 -13.16 -7.77 -0.63
CA GLY A 55 -12.13 -8.54 -1.33
C GLY A 55 -10.70 -8.26 -0.88
N GLU A 56 -10.48 -7.33 0.05
CA GLU A 56 -9.15 -7.05 0.60
C GLU A 56 -8.98 -7.65 1.99
N THR A 57 -7.75 -8.03 2.30
CA THR A 57 -7.32 -8.47 3.64
C THR A 57 -6.12 -7.65 4.07
N ALA A 58 -5.83 -7.64 5.37
CA ALA A 58 -4.63 -7.00 5.89
C ALA A 58 -3.34 -7.54 5.22
N GLU A 59 -3.31 -8.85 4.95
CA GLU A 59 -2.21 -9.51 4.24
C GLU A 59 -2.13 -9.05 2.78
N SER A 60 -3.25 -8.92 2.07
CA SER A 60 -3.27 -8.38 0.70
C SER A 60 -2.72 -6.95 0.65
N ILE A 61 -3.16 -6.09 1.59
CA ILE A 61 -2.68 -4.70 1.66
C ILE A 61 -1.18 -4.65 1.96
N GLU A 62 -0.67 -5.47 2.91
CA GLU A 62 0.76 -5.60 3.16
C GLU A 62 1.53 -6.09 1.92
N GLY A 63 0.97 -7.05 1.17
CA GLY A 63 1.54 -7.53 -0.08
C GLY A 63 1.66 -6.43 -1.13
N TYR A 64 0.61 -5.63 -1.32
CA TYR A 64 0.64 -4.49 -2.24
C TYR A 64 1.63 -3.42 -1.81
N LEU A 65 1.76 -3.15 -0.50
CA LEU A 65 2.75 -2.21 0.02
C LEU A 65 4.19 -2.71 -0.20
N GLY A 66 4.42 -4.02 -0.04
CA GLY A 66 5.71 -4.64 -0.35
C GLY A 66 6.07 -4.50 -1.84
N GLU A 67 5.11 -4.72 -2.73
CA GLU A 67 5.31 -4.53 -4.17
C GLU A 67 5.65 -3.06 -4.52
N LEU A 68 4.92 -2.12 -3.93
CA LEU A 68 5.20 -0.68 -4.10
C LEU A 68 6.57 -0.28 -3.55
N GLU A 69 7.01 -0.90 -2.45
CA GLU A 69 8.31 -0.66 -1.84
C GLU A 69 9.46 -1.21 -2.69
N GLU A 70 9.33 -2.44 -3.22
CA GLU A 70 10.31 -3.04 -4.13
C GLU A 70 10.54 -2.18 -5.37
N VAL A 71 9.47 -1.58 -5.90
CA VAL A 71 9.53 -0.74 -7.09
C VAL A 71 9.98 0.70 -6.77
N GLY A 72 9.91 1.13 -5.50
CA GLY A 72 10.34 2.45 -5.04
C GLY A 72 9.24 3.53 -5.03
N TYR A 73 7.96 3.16 -5.04
CA TYR A 73 6.83 4.07 -4.85
C TYR A 73 6.45 4.28 -3.38
N VAL A 74 6.86 3.37 -2.50
CA VAL A 74 6.61 3.43 -1.06
C VAL A 74 7.92 3.28 -0.31
N ARG A 75 8.07 4.04 0.77
CA ARG A 75 9.13 3.86 1.76
C ARG A 75 8.51 3.70 3.13
N ARG A 76 8.85 2.63 3.84
CA ARG A 76 8.37 2.38 5.20
C ARG A 76 9.50 2.51 6.21
N ARG A 77 9.23 3.14 7.35
CA ARG A 77 10.19 3.29 8.45
C ARG A 77 9.46 3.15 9.78
N VAL A 78 10.03 2.41 10.71
CA VAL A 78 9.57 2.43 12.11
C VAL A 78 10.29 3.55 12.85
N VAL A 79 9.52 4.48 13.42
CA VAL A 79 9.99 5.56 14.28
C VAL A 79 9.35 5.44 15.66
N ARG A 80 9.89 6.18 16.64
CA ARG A 80 9.24 6.34 17.94
C ARG A 80 8.55 7.70 17.98
N ASP A 81 7.30 7.74 18.42
CA ASP A 81 6.60 8.99 18.70
C ASP A 81 7.19 9.67 19.95
N GLU A 82 6.74 10.89 20.23
CA GLU A 82 7.16 11.66 21.41
C GLU A 82 6.86 10.93 22.74
N GLY A 83 5.91 10.00 22.73
CA GLY A 83 5.56 9.14 23.87
C GLY A 83 6.33 7.81 23.90
N GLY A 84 7.31 7.61 23.02
CA GLY A 84 8.12 6.39 22.94
C GLY A 84 7.43 5.18 22.29
N ARG A 85 6.22 5.34 21.76
CA ARG A 85 5.48 4.27 21.06
C ARG A 85 6.02 4.13 19.64
N ALA A 86 6.12 2.88 19.18
CA ALA A 86 6.47 2.61 17.80
C ALA A 86 5.34 3.06 16.87
N VAL A 87 5.70 3.83 15.86
CA VAL A 87 4.83 4.29 14.78
C VAL A 87 5.51 3.91 13.47
N GLU A 88 4.73 3.39 12.54
CA GLU A 88 5.19 3.22 11.17
C GLU A 88 4.95 4.50 10.39
N GLU A 89 5.99 5.03 9.79
CA GLU A 89 5.94 6.07 8.78
C GLU A 89 5.95 5.43 7.40
N VAL A 90 4.87 5.64 6.65
CA VAL A 90 4.73 5.21 5.25
C VAL A 90 4.74 6.45 4.37
N THR A 91 5.76 6.59 3.53
CA THR A 91 5.85 7.67 2.55
C THR A 91 5.52 7.13 1.17
N VAL A 92 4.55 7.74 0.48
CA VAL A 92 4.10 7.35 -0.86
C VAL A 92 4.50 8.40 -1.88
N TYR A 93 5.06 7.99 -3.00
CA TYR A 93 5.56 8.87 -4.06
C TYR A 93 4.74 8.71 -5.34
N ALA A 94 4.57 9.79 -6.10
CA ALA A 94 3.92 9.74 -7.41
C ALA A 94 4.83 9.17 -8.52
N ARG A 95 6.13 9.04 -8.25
CA ARG A 95 7.16 8.51 -9.14
C ARG A 95 8.06 7.57 -8.35
N ALA A 96 8.51 6.49 -8.98
CA ALA A 96 9.44 5.56 -8.37
C ALA A 96 10.81 6.22 -8.15
N GLY A 97 11.34 6.10 -6.94
CA GLY A 97 12.68 6.51 -6.56
C GLY A 97 13.47 5.28 -6.10
N VAL A 98 13.88 4.44 -7.04
CA VAL A 98 14.90 3.43 -6.79
C VAL A 98 16.25 4.12 -6.96
N ASP A 99 17.02 4.24 -5.88
CA ASP A 99 18.44 4.64 -5.81
C ASP A 99 18.81 6.12 -5.70
N GLU A 100 17.89 7.07 -5.90
CA GLU A 100 18.16 8.48 -5.61
C GLU A 100 17.59 8.85 -4.23
N ASP A 101 18.41 9.50 -3.41
CA ASP A 101 17.93 10.22 -2.24
C ASP A 101 16.66 10.97 -2.66
N HIS A 102 15.54 10.73 -1.95
CA HIS A 102 14.28 11.42 -2.20
C HIS A 102 14.38 12.93 -1.86
N GLU A 103 15.60 13.50 -1.86
CA GLU A 103 15.91 14.91 -1.73
C GLU A 103 15.14 15.68 -2.81
N GLY A 104 14.07 16.36 -2.38
CA GLY A 104 13.24 17.19 -3.24
C GLY A 104 12.01 16.50 -3.85
N VAL A 105 11.84 15.18 -3.73
CA VAL A 105 10.58 14.51 -4.12
C VAL A 105 9.63 14.53 -2.93
N THR A 106 8.65 15.44 -2.96
CA THR A 106 7.61 15.53 -1.92
C THR A 106 6.68 14.32 -2.01
N GLY A 107 7.04 13.25 -1.30
CA GLY A 107 6.16 12.13 -1.01
C GLY A 107 5.14 12.49 0.06
N ARG A 108 4.05 11.72 0.11
CA ARG A 108 3.01 11.86 1.11
C ARG A 108 3.26 10.93 2.29
N LEU A 109 3.45 11.51 3.46
CA LEU A 109 3.72 10.79 4.70
C LEU A 109 2.43 10.43 5.43
N PHE A 110 2.31 9.16 5.80
CA PHE A 110 1.30 8.65 6.73
C PHE A 110 1.98 8.06 7.97
N ARG A 111 1.33 8.21 9.12
CA ARG A 111 1.78 7.65 10.40
C ARG A 111 0.76 6.63 10.88
N TRP A 112 1.13 5.36 10.88
CA TRP A 112 0.28 4.25 11.27
C TRP A 112 0.72 3.72 12.64
N PRO A 113 -0.21 3.43 13.55
CA PRO A 113 0.13 2.84 14.84
C PRO A 113 0.74 1.45 14.64
N ALA A 114 1.95 1.20 15.16
CA ALA A 114 2.63 -0.10 14.96
C ALA A 114 1.87 -1.29 15.59
N SER A 115 0.93 -1.02 16.48
CA SER A 115 0.13 -2.02 17.20
C SER A 115 -0.83 -2.83 16.31
N GLU A 116 -1.13 -2.38 15.10
CA GLU A 116 -2.12 -3.05 14.23
C GLU A 116 -1.52 -4.17 13.37
N ARG A 117 -0.19 -4.22 13.21
CA ARG A 117 0.47 -5.34 12.50
C ARG A 117 0.44 -6.67 13.25
N ARG A 118 0.37 -6.64 14.59
CA ARG A 118 0.28 -7.89 15.37
C ARG A 118 -1.07 -8.59 15.24
N ALA A 119 -2.15 -7.84 15.06
CA ALA A 119 -3.49 -8.43 14.98
C ALA A 119 -3.76 -9.14 13.64
N ALA A 120 -3.06 -8.76 12.56
CA ALA A 120 -3.25 -9.35 11.23
C ALA A 120 -2.50 -10.68 11.03
N GLY A 121 -1.52 -11.01 11.87
CA GLY A 121 -0.70 -12.24 11.76
C GLY A 121 -1.15 -13.41 12.63
N GLU A 122 -2.16 -13.25 13.49
CA GLU A 122 -2.54 -14.28 14.50
C GLU A 122 -3.87 -14.99 14.23
N THR A 123 -4.59 -14.68 13.14
CA THR A 123 -5.87 -15.35 12.77
C THR A 123 -5.75 -16.24 11.53
N GLY A 124 -4.64 -16.96 11.41
CA GLY A 124 -4.35 -17.91 10.33
C GLY A 124 -3.80 -19.26 10.78
N ALA A 125 -4.23 -19.79 11.93
CA ALA A 125 -3.90 -21.15 12.35
C ALA A 125 -5.11 -21.81 13.04
N GLY A 126 -6.12 -22.17 12.26
CA GLY A 126 -7.29 -22.90 12.75
C GLY A 126 -7.93 -23.78 11.70
N GLY A 127 -7.58 -25.08 11.73
CA GLY A 127 -8.55 -26.15 11.46
C GLY A 127 -8.42 -26.92 10.15
N GLY A 128 -8.02 -28.19 10.27
CA GLY A 128 -8.19 -29.19 9.20
C GLY A 128 -7.96 -30.63 9.66
N GLY A 129 -9.05 -31.33 10.02
CA GLY A 129 -9.12 -32.79 10.19
C GLY A 129 -9.31 -33.23 11.65
N GLY A 130 -10.47 -33.64 12.15
CA GLY A 130 -11.56 -34.34 11.49
C GLY A 130 -11.56 -35.80 11.96
N ALA A 131 -12.56 -36.16 12.75
CA ALA A 131 -12.73 -37.41 13.47
C ALA A 131 -12.86 -38.68 12.59
N ALA A 132 -12.36 -39.82 13.09
CA ALA A 132 -12.86 -41.18 12.84
C ALA A 132 -12.39 -42.08 14.01
N ALA A 133 -13.25 -42.45 14.97
CA ALA A 133 -14.18 -43.57 14.94
C ALA A 133 -13.54 -44.98 15.04
N ARG A 134 -13.80 -45.61 16.21
CA ARG A 134 -14.10 -47.04 16.49
C ARG A 134 -12.98 -48.09 16.70
N ALA A 135 -13.21 -48.83 17.80
CA ALA A 135 -12.84 -50.23 18.11
C ALA A 135 -11.33 -50.50 18.32
N ARG A 136 -10.90 -51.10 19.43
CA ARG A 136 -11.26 -52.42 19.96
C ARG A 136 -10.95 -52.55 21.45
#